data_AF-A0A496UH95-F1
#
_entry.id   AF-A0A496UH95-F1
#
_cell.length_a   1.000
_cell.length_b   1.000
_cell.length_c   1.000
_cell.angle_alpha   90.00
_cell.angle_beta   90.00
_cell.angle_gamma   90.00
#
_symmetry.space_group_name_H-M   'P 1'
#
loop_
_entity.id
_entity.type
_entity.pdbx_description
1 polymer ?
#
loop_
_entity_poly.entity_id
_entity_poly.type
_entity_poly.pdbx_seq_one_letter_code
_entity_poly.pdbx_strand_id
1 'polypeptide(L)'
;MEDEQLEQIKALFREAQDTVYGNGAFDTMADQAEATGDINGAVAQLVAAVINSTIKDAGVTDTTILLGLGIMLISDMLDGLQKVGLTAEVDAIPEIINSAMQQVFDTNPEVAEATMNDPQMRAAIENGMGSDIMNQAKAGGDVAQGVLQGTVESQGGGV
;
A
#
# COMPACT_ATOMS: atom_id res chain seq x y z
N MET A 1 3.17 16.66 -2.61
CA MET A 1 3.06 15.68 -3.71
C MET A 1 2.55 16.45 -4.91
N GLU A 2 3.21 16.33 -6.05
CA GLU A 2 2.75 16.97 -7.29
C GLU A 2 1.56 16.15 -7.85
N ASP A 3 0.58 16.83 -8.48
CA ASP A 3 -0.66 16.18 -8.96
C ASP A 3 -0.37 15.01 -9.92
N GLU A 4 0.72 15.08 -10.68
CA GLU A 4 1.16 14.04 -11.62
C GLU A 4 1.58 12.74 -10.92
N GLN A 5 2.33 12.82 -9.82
CA GLN A 5 2.75 11.66 -9.03
C GLN A 5 1.53 10.98 -8.39
N LEU A 6 0.58 11.77 -7.91
CA LEU A 6 -0.64 11.27 -7.30
C LEU A 6 -1.51 10.52 -8.32
N GLU A 7 -1.67 11.06 -9.53
CA GLU A 7 -2.41 10.37 -10.60
C GLU A 7 -1.72 9.08 -11.04
N GLN A 8 -0.39 9.06 -11.07
CA GLN A 8 0.37 7.84 -11.33
C GLN A 8 0.15 6.79 -10.24
N ILE A 9 0.21 7.17 -8.95
CA ILE A 9 -0.06 6.26 -7.83
C ILE A 9 -1.48 5.66 -7.95
N LYS A 10 -2.49 6.47 -8.29
CA LYS A 10 -3.87 5.98 -8.47
C LYS A 10 -3.99 5.00 -9.64
N ALA A 11 -3.30 5.25 -10.75
CA ALA A 11 -3.31 4.34 -11.89
C ALA A 11 -2.71 2.98 -11.51
N LEU A 12 -1.54 3.00 -10.86
CA LEU A 12 -0.88 1.79 -10.35
C LEU A 12 -1.76 1.07 -9.32
N PHE A 13 -2.43 1.82 -8.44
CA PHE A 13 -3.33 1.24 -7.45
C PHE A 13 -4.51 0.50 -8.09
N ARG A 14 -5.11 1.03 -9.16
CA ARG A 14 -6.20 0.34 -9.87
C ARG A 14 -5.73 -0.98 -10.51
N GLU A 15 -4.55 -0.98 -11.12
CA GLU A 15 -3.95 -2.19 -11.70
C GLU A 15 -3.60 -3.21 -10.60
N ALA A 16 -3.07 -2.73 -9.48
CA ALA A 16 -2.79 -3.52 -8.30
C ALA A 16 -4.07 -4.14 -7.70
N GLN A 17 -5.20 -3.41 -7.66
CA GLN A 17 -6.47 -3.94 -7.19
C GLN A 17 -6.97 -5.10 -8.04
N ASP A 18 -6.81 -5.05 -9.37
CA ASP A 18 -7.17 -6.18 -10.24
C ASP A 18 -6.29 -7.41 -9.94
N THR A 19 -5.00 -7.18 -9.64
CA THR A 19 -4.10 -8.27 -9.22
C THR A 19 -4.51 -8.86 -7.86
N VAL A 20 -4.87 -8.01 -6.91
CA VAL A 20 -5.24 -8.41 -5.54
C VAL A 20 -6.58 -9.15 -5.51
N TYR A 21 -7.62 -8.60 -6.13
CA TYR A 21 -8.99 -9.13 -6.04
C TYR A 21 -9.44 -9.91 -7.28
N GLY A 22 -8.97 -9.53 -8.47
CA GLY A 22 -9.36 -10.19 -9.73
C GLY A 22 -8.81 -11.62 -9.85
N ASN A 23 -7.66 -11.90 -9.22
CA ASN A 23 -7.01 -13.21 -9.25
C ASN A 23 -7.15 -14.02 -7.93
N GLY A 24 -7.91 -13.52 -6.95
CA GLY A 24 -8.11 -14.21 -5.66
C GLY A 24 -6.88 -14.20 -4.73
N ALA A 25 -5.91 -13.30 -4.96
CA ALA A 25 -4.74 -13.17 -4.09
C ALA A 25 -5.13 -12.68 -2.69
N PHE A 26 -6.13 -11.81 -2.60
CA PHE A 26 -6.72 -11.38 -1.33
C PHE A 26 -7.34 -12.55 -0.57
N ASP A 27 -8.17 -13.38 -1.22
CA ASP A 27 -8.82 -14.52 -0.58
C ASP A 27 -7.78 -15.54 -0.08
N THR A 28 -6.75 -15.81 -0.90
CA THR A 28 -5.63 -16.68 -0.51
C THR A 28 -4.88 -16.14 0.70
N MET A 29 -4.65 -14.82 0.75
CA MET A 29 -4.02 -14.14 1.87
C MET A 29 -4.90 -14.19 3.13
N ALA A 30 -6.21 -13.99 3.00
CA ALA A 30 -7.17 -14.05 4.09
C ALA A 30 -7.25 -15.48 4.69
N ASP A 31 -7.32 -16.51 3.85
CA ASP A 31 -7.28 -17.91 4.28
C ASP A 31 -5.98 -18.24 5.03
N GLN A 32 -4.85 -17.74 4.53
CA GLN A 32 -3.56 -17.93 5.18
C GLN A 32 -3.49 -17.19 6.53
N ALA A 33 -3.97 -15.94 6.58
CA ALA A 33 -4.02 -15.13 7.78
C ALA A 33 -4.89 -15.78 8.87
N GLU A 34 -6.04 -16.33 8.48
CA GLU A 34 -6.93 -17.07 9.40
C GLU A 34 -6.24 -18.35 9.91
N ALA A 35 -5.57 -19.10 9.02
CA ALA A 35 -4.90 -20.34 9.38
C ALA A 35 -3.70 -20.15 10.32
N THR A 36 -2.94 -19.06 10.17
CA THR A 36 -1.75 -18.78 10.99
C THR A 36 -2.04 -17.90 12.21
N GLY A 37 -3.15 -17.16 12.19
CA GLY A 37 -3.43 -16.09 13.14
C GLY A 37 -2.55 -14.84 12.96
N ASP A 38 -1.77 -14.77 11.87
CA ASP A 38 -0.87 -13.66 11.56
C ASP A 38 -1.39 -12.83 10.38
N ILE A 39 -2.39 -11.99 10.67
CA ILE A 39 -3.00 -11.08 9.69
C ILE A 39 -1.98 -10.04 9.21
N ASN A 40 -1.19 -9.49 10.11
CA ASN A 40 -0.25 -8.40 9.81
C ASN A 40 0.84 -8.88 8.84
N GLY A 41 1.42 -10.06 9.11
CA GLY A 41 2.41 -10.68 8.24
C GLY A 41 1.85 -11.04 6.86
N ALA A 42 0.63 -11.57 6.81
CA ALA A 42 -0.04 -11.93 5.55
C ALA A 42 -0.31 -10.69 4.67
N VAL A 43 -0.80 -9.60 5.26
CA VAL A 43 -0.96 -8.32 4.56
C VAL A 43 0.38 -7.79 4.06
N ALA A 44 1.41 -7.77 4.91
CA ALA A 44 2.73 -7.28 4.53
C ALA A 44 3.33 -8.05 3.34
N GLN A 45 3.16 -9.37 3.31
CA GLN A 45 3.59 -10.23 2.20
C GLN A 45 2.86 -9.90 0.90
N LEU A 46 1.54 -9.76 0.94
CA LEU A 46 0.75 -9.45 -0.25
C LEU A 46 1.09 -8.05 -0.79
N VAL A 47 1.23 -7.06 0.08
CA VAL A 47 1.67 -5.70 -0.31
C VAL A 47 3.03 -5.76 -1.00
N ALA A 48 4.01 -6.44 -0.40
CA ALA A 48 5.35 -6.57 -0.98
C ALA A 48 5.31 -7.25 -2.35
N ALA A 49 4.52 -8.32 -2.50
CA ALA A 49 4.37 -9.04 -3.77
C ALA A 49 3.81 -8.12 -4.88
N VAL A 50 2.80 -7.31 -4.55
CA VAL A 50 2.18 -6.36 -5.51
C VAL A 50 3.14 -5.24 -5.88
N ILE A 51 3.86 -4.67 -4.90
CA ILE A 51 4.89 -3.65 -5.17
C ILE A 51 6.01 -4.22 -6.04
N ASN A 52 6.48 -5.44 -5.75
CA ASN A 52 7.50 -6.13 -6.55
C ASN A 52 7.03 -6.38 -7.99
N SER A 53 5.77 -6.78 -8.19
CA SER A 53 5.19 -6.89 -9.54
C SER A 53 5.16 -5.54 -10.24
N THR A 54 4.77 -4.49 -9.53
CA THR A 54 4.72 -3.12 -10.08
C THR A 54 6.10 -2.63 -10.52
N ILE A 55 7.14 -2.85 -9.71
CA ILE A 55 8.53 -2.52 -10.07
C ILE A 55 8.93 -3.27 -11.34
N LYS A 56 8.63 -4.56 -11.41
CA LYS A 56 9.00 -5.43 -12.54
C LYS A 56 8.26 -5.09 -13.83
N ASP A 57 6.94 -4.86 -13.75
CA ASP A 57 6.06 -4.77 -14.91
C ASP A 57 5.97 -3.33 -15.42
N ALA A 58 5.92 -2.33 -14.52
CA ALA A 58 5.83 -0.91 -14.86
C ALA A 58 7.18 -0.18 -14.80
N GLY A 59 8.25 -0.80 -14.28
CA GLY A 59 9.58 -0.19 -14.19
C GLY A 59 9.67 0.96 -13.19
N VAL A 60 8.74 1.02 -12.21
CA VAL A 60 8.67 2.10 -11.23
C VAL A 60 9.68 1.86 -10.12
N THR A 61 10.66 2.73 -9.96
CA THR A 61 11.66 2.67 -8.87
C THR A 61 11.60 3.90 -7.95
N ASP A 62 10.68 4.83 -8.20
CA ASP A 62 10.48 6.02 -7.35
C ASP A 62 9.88 5.60 -6.01
N THR A 63 10.65 5.75 -4.94
CA THR A 63 10.25 5.31 -3.60
C THR A 63 9.02 6.03 -3.08
N THR A 64 8.78 7.28 -3.46
CA THR A 64 7.57 8.02 -3.02
C THR A 64 6.33 7.44 -3.67
N ILE A 65 6.41 7.06 -4.95
CA ILE A 65 5.31 6.39 -5.65
C ILE A 65 5.06 5.00 -5.07
N LEU A 66 6.11 4.20 -4.86
CA LEU A 66 5.99 2.85 -4.31
C LEU A 66 5.44 2.85 -2.87
N LEU A 67 5.87 3.80 -2.05
CA LEU A 67 5.37 3.98 -0.69
C LEU A 67 3.90 4.41 -0.69
N GLY A 68 3.53 5.39 -1.53
CA GLY A 68 2.15 5.84 -1.71
C GLY A 68 1.23 4.69 -2.12
N LEU A 69 1.68 3.86 -3.07
CA LEU A 69 0.98 2.65 -3.49
C LEU A 69 0.82 1.65 -2.32
N GLY A 70 1.90 1.37 -1.57
CA GLY A 70 1.87 0.45 -0.43
C GLY A 70 0.88 0.88 0.66
N ILE A 71 0.83 2.17 1.00
CA ILE A 71 -0.13 2.74 1.94
C ILE A 71 -1.58 2.51 1.48
N MET A 72 -1.87 2.82 0.21
CA MET A 72 -3.22 2.67 -0.35
C MET A 72 -3.64 1.20 -0.33
N LEU A 73 -2.74 0.29 -0.72
CA LEU A 73 -2.96 -1.15 -0.70
C LEU A 73 -3.24 -1.67 0.70
N ILE A 74 -2.45 -1.29 1.71
CA ILE A 74 -2.68 -1.69 3.10
C ILE A 74 -4.04 -1.20 3.57
N SER A 75 -4.36 0.06 3.33
CA SER A 75 -5.63 0.64 3.79
C SER A 75 -6.84 -0.09 3.19
N ASP A 76 -6.78 -0.38 1.88
CA ASP A 76 -7.82 -1.10 1.16
C ASP A 76 -7.94 -2.57 1.61
N MET A 77 -6.82 -3.26 1.81
CA MET A 77 -6.81 -4.64 2.32
C MET A 77 -7.33 -4.73 3.75
N LEU A 78 -6.98 -3.78 4.61
CA LEU A 78 -7.49 -3.74 5.99
C LEU A 78 -9.00 -3.51 6.02
N ASP A 79 -9.54 -2.64 5.15
CA ASP A 79 -10.98 -2.48 4.97
C ASP A 79 -11.64 -3.75 4.43
N GLY A 80 -11.00 -4.42 3.46
CA GLY A 80 -11.42 -5.73 2.94
C GLY A 80 -11.48 -6.80 4.03
N LEU A 81 -10.45 -6.90 4.87
CA LEU A 81 -10.35 -7.86 5.97
C LEU A 81 -11.47 -7.63 7.00
N GLN A 82 -11.73 -6.36 7.36
CA GLN A 82 -12.82 -6.02 8.27
C GLN A 82 -14.18 -6.48 7.75
N LYS A 83 -14.43 -6.37 6.44
CA LYS A 83 -15.67 -6.82 5.81
C LYS A 83 -15.86 -8.33 5.86
N VAL A 84 -14.78 -9.12 5.87
CA VAL A 84 -14.82 -10.58 6.02
C VAL A 84 -14.68 -11.05 7.46
N GLY A 85 -14.65 -10.13 8.43
CA GLY A 85 -14.61 -10.44 9.86
C GLY A 85 -13.21 -10.64 10.44
N LEU A 86 -12.16 -10.33 9.69
CA LEU A 86 -10.77 -10.35 10.14
C LEU A 86 -10.35 -8.92 10.51
N THR A 87 -9.86 -8.72 11.73
CA THR A 87 -9.40 -7.40 12.19
C THR A 87 -7.90 -7.42 12.45
N ALA A 88 -7.15 -6.65 11.67
CA ALA A 88 -5.78 -6.31 12.04
C ALA A 88 -5.78 -5.32 13.20
N GLU A 89 -4.72 -5.35 14.00
CA GLU A 89 -4.50 -4.34 15.03
C GLU A 89 -4.11 -3.02 14.35
N VAL A 90 -4.88 -1.94 14.57
CA VAL A 90 -4.62 -0.64 13.93
C VAL A 90 -3.23 -0.10 14.27
N ASP A 91 -2.73 -0.42 15.46
CA ASP A 91 -1.39 -0.05 15.92
C ASP A 91 -0.26 -0.79 15.16
N ALA A 92 -0.60 -1.84 14.39
CA ALA A 92 0.35 -2.62 13.60
C ALA A 92 0.57 -2.11 12.18
N ILE A 93 -0.17 -1.09 11.71
CA ILE A 93 0.03 -0.51 10.36
C ILE A 93 1.50 -0.12 10.09
N PRO A 94 2.21 0.57 11.01
CA PRO A 94 3.62 0.88 10.81
C PRO A 94 4.50 -0.37 10.67
N GLU A 95 4.19 -1.44 11.39
CA GLU A 95 4.91 -2.71 11.33
C GLU A 95 4.65 -3.44 10.00
N ILE A 96 3.41 -3.40 9.51
CA ILE A 96 3.02 -3.95 8.20
C ILE A 96 3.78 -3.21 7.09
N ILE A 97 3.80 -1.87 7.12
CA ILE A 97 4.55 -1.05 6.14
C ILE A 97 6.03 -1.40 6.17
N ASN A 98 6.64 -1.43 7.36
CA ASN A 98 8.06 -1.75 7.49
C ASN A 98 8.39 -3.15 6.96
N SER A 99 7.56 -4.13 7.29
CA SER A 99 7.74 -5.52 6.87
C SER A 99 7.56 -5.68 5.36
N ALA A 100 6.61 -4.96 4.76
CA ALA A 100 6.42 -4.97 3.32
C ALA A 100 7.60 -4.29 2.59
N MET A 101 8.01 -3.11 3.05
CA MET A 101 9.12 -2.36 2.44
C MET A 101 10.46 -3.09 2.59
N GLN A 102 10.70 -3.76 3.72
CA GLN A 102 11.90 -4.58 3.88
C GLN A 102 11.95 -5.70 2.84
N GLN A 103 10.83 -6.41 2.61
CA GLN A 103 10.76 -7.44 1.58
C GLN A 103 10.96 -6.88 0.16
N VAL A 104 10.45 -5.67 -0.11
CA VAL A 104 10.68 -4.97 -1.38
C VAL A 104 12.16 -4.64 -1.56
N PHE A 105 12.83 -4.14 -0.52
CA PHE A 105 14.26 -3.80 -0.56
C PHE A 105 15.15 -5.03 -0.70
N ASP A 106 14.79 -6.13 -0.02
CA ASP A 106 15.51 -7.40 -0.13
C ASP A 106 15.40 -7.99 -1.56
N THR A 107 14.25 -7.74 -2.22
CA THR A 107 13.98 -8.22 -3.59
C THR A 107 14.56 -7.30 -4.66
N ASN A 108 14.59 -5.99 -4.42
CA ASN A 108 15.01 -4.96 -5.37
C ASN A 108 16.08 -4.06 -4.72
N PRO A 109 17.36 -4.50 -4.69
CA PRO A 109 18.45 -3.74 -4.07
C PRO A 109 18.61 -2.32 -4.63
N GLU A 110 18.25 -2.10 -5.89
CA GLU A 110 18.27 -0.79 -6.54
C GLU A 110 17.26 0.19 -5.93
N VAL A 111 16.11 -0.31 -5.46
CA VAL A 111 15.12 0.51 -4.75
C VAL A 111 15.62 0.84 -3.34
N ALA A 112 16.29 -0.11 -2.69
CA ALA A 112 16.94 0.14 -1.40
C ALA A 112 18.04 1.21 -1.52
N GLU A 113 18.88 1.12 -2.55
CA GLU A 113 19.93 2.10 -2.84
C GLU A 113 19.35 3.48 -3.18
N ALA A 114 18.34 3.55 -4.05
CA ALA A 114 17.64 4.80 -4.36
C ALA A 114 17.03 5.43 -3.10
N THR A 115 16.43 4.61 -2.24
CA THR A 115 15.83 5.04 -0.97
C THR A 115 16.86 5.59 0.02
N MET A 116 18.02 4.94 0.17
CA MET A 116 19.10 5.40 1.06
C MET A 116 19.75 6.70 0.57
N ASN A 117 19.71 6.93 -0.74
CA ASN A 117 20.24 8.14 -1.38
C ASN A 117 19.24 9.32 -1.35
N ASP A 118 17.98 9.10 -0.95
CA ASP A 118 16.99 10.14 -0.76
C ASP A 118 17.08 10.72 0.68
N PRO A 119 17.44 12.00 0.84
CA PRO A 119 17.56 12.64 2.16
C PRO A 119 16.25 12.73 2.94
N GLN A 120 15.11 12.88 2.26
CA GLN A 120 13.80 12.93 2.91
C GLN A 120 13.42 11.54 3.40
N MET A 121 13.69 10.52 2.59
CA MET A 121 13.40 9.13 2.96
C MET A 121 14.32 8.62 4.07
N ARG A 122 15.60 8.99 4.05
CA ARG A 122 16.51 8.74 5.18
C ARG A 122 16.01 9.36 6.47
N ALA A 123 15.52 10.60 6.44
CA ALA A 123 14.95 11.25 7.62
C ALA A 123 13.67 10.56 8.10
N ALA A 124 12.81 10.09 7.20
CA ALA A 124 11.61 9.33 7.55
C ALA A 124 11.96 7.97 8.17
N ILE A 125 13.02 7.31 7.71
CA ILE A 125 13.54 6.04 8.26
C ILE A 125 14.16 6.26 9.64
N GLU A 126 15.04 7.25 9.77
CA GLU A 126 15.76 7.56 11.02
C GLU A 126 14.82 8.02 12.14
N ASN A 127 13.67 8.65 11.82
CA ASN A 127 12.67 9.09 12.81
C ASN A 127 11.54 8.07 13.06
N GLY A 128 11.62 6.87 12.46
CA GLY A 128 10.58 5.87 12.53
C GLY A 128 9.52 6.11 11.46
N MET A 129 9.60 5.32 10.39
CA MET A 129 8.75 5.37 9.18
C MET A 129 7.27 5.62 9.48
N GLY A 130 6.73 5.14 10.60
CA GLY A 130 5.30 5.25 10.93
C GLY A 130 4.73 6.67 11.00
N SER A 131 5.41 7.67 11.59
CA SER A 131 4.75 8.94 11.96
C SER A 131 4.53 9.90 10.78
N ASP A 132 5.59 10.24 10.05
CA ASP A 132 5.51 11.24 8.98
C ASP A 132 4.95 10.63 7.70
N ILE A 133 5.19 9.34 7.46
CA ILE A 133 4.52 8.59 6.41
C ILE A 133 3.04 8.46 6.75
N MET A 134 2.62 8.24 8.01
CA MET A 134 1.19 8.32 8.34
C MET A 134 0.60 9.72 8.16
N ASN A 135 1.34 10.80 8.45
CA ASN A 135 0.83 12.16 8.20
C ASN A 135 0.70 12.46 6.69
N GLN A 136 1.62 11.96 5.86
CA GLN A 136 1.54 12.07 4.41
C GLN A 136 0.55 11.07 3.79
N ALA A 137 0.42 9.87 4.34
CA ALA A 137 -0.57 8.84 4.04
C ALA A 137 -1.96 9.25 4.45
N LYS A 138 -2.10 10.06 5.50
CA LYS A 138 -3.37 10.64 5.93
C LYS A 138 -3.73 11.81 5.03
N ALA A 139 -2.76 12.62 4.60
CA ALA A 139 -2.99 13.60 3.54
C ALA A 139 -3.32 12.94 2.17
N GLY A 140 -2.63 11.85 1.81
CA GLY A 140 -2.89 11.06 0.60
C GLY A 140 -4.09 10.12 0.73
N GLY A 141 -4.46 9.76 1.96
CA GLY A 141 -5.58 8.92 2.35
C GLY A 141 -6.87 9.72 2.47
N ASP A 142 -6.80 11.00 2.86
CA ASP A 142 -7.88 11.98 2.69
C ASP A 142 -8.14 12.21 1.19
N VAL A 143 -7.09 12.15 0.37
CA VAL A 143 -7.22 12.18 -1.10
C VAL A 143 -7.77 10.85 -1.64
N ALA A 144 -7.34 9.69 -1.12
CA ALA A 144 -7.88 8.38 -1.51
C ALA A 144 -9.34 8.21 -1.06
N GLN A 145 -9.70 8.65 0.14
CA GLN A 145 -11.07 8.75 0.62
C GLN A 145 -11.88 9.76 -0.20
N GLY A 146 -11.31 10.90 -0.58
CA GLY A 146 -11.95 11.87 -1.48
C GLY A 146 -12.20 11.31 -2.89
N VAL A 147 -11.31 10.47 -3.40
CA VAL A 147 -11.48 9.77 -4.69
C VAL A 147 -12.51 8.65 -4.59
N LEU A 148 -12.50 7.87 -3.51
CA LEU A 148 -13.51 6.84 -3.26
C LEU A 148 -14.90 7.48 -3.09
N GLN A 149 -15.01 8.55 -2.30
CA GLN A 149 -16.25 9.28 -2.04
C GLN A 149 -16.78 10.00 -3.30
N GLY A 150 -15.90 10.63 -4.09
CA GLY A 150 -16.26 11.22 -5.40
C GLY A 150 -16.69 10.19 -6.44
N THR A 151 -16.20 8.94 -6.35
CA THR A 151 -16.67 7.84 -7.21
C THR A 151 -18.07 7.34 -6.81
N VAL A 152 -18.44 7.41 -5.53
CA VAL A 152 -19.81 7.09 -5.07
C VAL A 152 -20.81 8.18 -5.48
N GLU A 153 -20.44 9.45 -5.38
CA GLU A 153 -21.31 10.56 -5.78
C GLU A 153 -21.54 10.61 -7.30
N SER A 154 -20.55 10.21 -8.11
CA SER A 154 -20.68 10.16 -9.57
C SER A 154 -21.56 9.01 -10.09
N GLN A 155 -21.85 7.99 -9.27
CA GLN A 155 -22.75 6.88 -9.65
C GLN A 155 -24.14 6.95 -9.00
N GLY A 156 -24.36 7.87 -8.05
CA GLY A 156 -25.66 8.05 -7.38
C GLY A 156 -26.56 9.16 -7.96
N GLY A 157 -26.07 9.93 -8.93
CA GLY A 157 -26.78 11.09 -9.48
C GLY A 157 -27.25 10.90 -10.93
N GLY A 158 -28.17 9.97 -11.17
CA GLY A 158 -28.67 9.79 -12.54
C GLY A 158 -29.72 8.72 -12.77
N VAL A 159 -30.81 8.69 -11.99
CA VAL A 159 -32.23 8.71 -12.43
C VAL A 159 -33.16 8.76 -11.24
#